data_AF-A0A3D8HV95-F1
#
_entry.id   AF-A0A3D8HV95-F1
#
_cell.length_a   1.000
_cell.length_b   1.000
_cell.length_c   1.000
_cell.angle_alpha   90.00
_cell.angle_beta   90.00
_cell.angle_gamma   90.00
#
_symmetry.space_group_name_H-M   'P 1'
#
loop_
_entity.id
_entity.type
_entity.pdbx_description
1 polymer ?
#
loop_
_entity_poly.entity_id
_entity_poly.type
_entity_poly.pdbx_seq_one_letter_code
_entity_poly.pdbx_strand_id
1 'polypeptide(L)'
;MKRNGFSMIELVFVIVILGVLAAVAVPRFVTTRTDAQVAMARSDIASTLKAIPARVFAENIDPTASAPTGFSNWGEWMIDTGGLDRGRWKAGNSGTSNNPGIEPLGNVVTQSGSNQTGGCGHIIQLNTSTGNLIFDPNQIAATSTNGGNGGTFCKTLKESYPSGSNRIIPLATTGAVKF
;
A
#
# COMPACT_ATOMS: atom_id res chain seq x y z
N MET A 1 57.30 12.91 -22.48
CA MET A 1 56.15 12.49 -21.64
C MET A 1 55.63 11.17 -22.21
N LYS A 2 55.75 10.05 -21.49
CA LYS A 2 55.20 8.75 -21.94
C LYS A 2 53.69 8.77 -21.70
N ARG A 3 52.90 8.77 -22.78
CA ARG A 3 51.46 8.48 -22.72
C ARG A 3 51.30 6.96 -22.61
N ASN A 4 50.90 6.47 -21.44
CA ASN A 4 50.44 5.10 -21.30
C ASN A 4 49.05 5.02 -21.93
N GLY A 5 48.96 4.43 -23.12
CA GLY A 5 47.68 4.12 -23.76
C GLY A 5 47.00 2.95 -23.06
N PHE A 6 45.69 3.02 -22.91
CA PHE A 6 44.86 1.92 -22.42
C PHE A 6 44.93 0.76 -23.42
N SER A 7 45.20 -0.46 -22.97
CA SER A 7 45.25 -1.62 -23.86
C SER A 7 43.85 -2.03 -24.28
N MET A 8 43.69 -2.47 -25.54
CA MET A 8 42.42 -3.04 -25.99
C MET A 8 42.01 -4.25 -25.13
N ILE A 9 42.96 -5.04 -24.64
CA ILE A 9 42.66 -6.21 -23.80
C ILE A 9 42.12 -5.81 -22.42
N GLU A 10 42.58 -4.69 -21.86
CA GLU A 10 42.10 -4.17 -20.58
C GLU A 10 40.64 -3.73 -20.71
N LEU A 11 40.29 -3.11 -21.84
CA LEU A 11 38.91 -2.70 -22.10
C LEU A 11 37.99 -3.91 -22.28
N VAL A 12 38.45 -4.93 -22.99
CA VAL A 12 37.69 -6.18 -23.20
C VAL A 12 37.46 -6.91 -21.87
N PHE A 13 38.46 -7.01 -21.01
CA PHE A 13 38.29 -7.68 -19.72
C PHE A 13 37.31 -6.95 -18.80
N VAL A 14 37.33 -5.61 -18.80
CA VAL A 14 36.40 -4.79 -18.01
C VAL A 14 34.95 -5.00 -18.45
N ILE A 15 34.66 -4.95 -19.75
CA ILE A 15 33.28 -5.15 -20.23
C ILE A 15 32.78 -6.57 -19.97
N VAL A 16 33.65 -7.57 -20.01
CA VAL A 16 33.30 -8.97 -19.68
C VAL A 16 32.93 -9.10 -18.21
N ILE A 17 33.75 -8.55 -17.30
CA ILE A 17 33.45 -8.57 -15.86
C ILE A 17 32.14 -7.84 -15.58
N LEU A 18 31.96 -6.63 -16.15
CA LEU A 18 30.72 -5.86 -15.99
C LEU A 18 29.50 -6.61 -16.54
N GLY A 19 29.65 -7.34 -17.65
CA GLY A 19 28.60 -8.19 -18.22
C GLY A 19 28.17 -9.32 -17.27
N VAL A 20 29.12 -10.02 -16.67
CA VAL A 20 28.83 -11.10 -15.70
C VAL A 20 28.20 -10.55 -14.42
N LEU A 21 28.74 -9.46 -13.88
CA LEU A 21 28.18 -8.82 -12.68
C LEU A 21 26.76 -8.31 -12.92
N ALA A 22 26.50 -7.69 -14.08
CA ALA A 22 25.18 -7.20 -14.43
C ALA A 22 24.14 -8.34 -14.54
N ALA A 23 24.53 -9.47 -15.15
CA ALA A 23 23.63 -10.62 -15.32
C ALA A 23 23.11 -11.19 -13.99
N VAL A 24 23.95 -11.21 -12.95
CA VAL A 24 23.56 -11.71 -11.61
C VAL A 24 22.89 -10.63 -10.76
N ALA A 25 23.32 -9.37 -10.89
CA ALA A 25 22.80 -8.27 -10.06
C ALA A 25 21.38 -7.84 -10.44
N VAL A 26 21.05 -7.79 -11.74
CA VAL A 26 19.75 -7.28 -12.21
C VAL A 26 18.56 -8.06 -11.66
N PRO A 27 18.51 -9.41 -11.71
CA PRO A 27 17.36 -10.15 -11.19
C PRO A 27 17.17 -9.96 -9.69
N ARG A 28 18.25 -9.96 -8.90
CA ARG A 28 18.18 -9.77 -7.43
C ARG A 28 17.72 -8.36 -7.06
N PHE A 29 18.08 -7.35 -7.85
CA PHE A 29 17.68 -5.99 -7.60
C PHE A 29 16.17 -5.77 -7.78
N VAL A 30 15.54 -6.45 -8.74
CA VAL A 30 14.09 -6.34 -8.98
C VAL A 30 13.28 -6.98 -7.84
N THR A 31 13.70 -8.14 -7.34
CA THR A 31 13.00 -8.82 -6.23
C THR A 31 13.12 -8.04 -4.93
N THR A 32 14.34 -7.59 -4.59
CA THR A 32 14.59 -6.82 -3.36
C THR A 32 13.84 -5.49 -3.30
N ARG A 33 13.65 -4.82 -4.45
CA ARG A 33 12.79 -3.63 -4.52
C ARG A 33 11.34 -3.93 -4.19
N THR A 34 10.79 -5.04 -4.70
CA THR A 34 9.40 -5.43 -4.45
C THR A 34 9.20 -5.79 -2.98
N ASP A 35 10.14 -6.55 -2.41
CA ASP A 35 10.11 -6.94 -0.99
C ASP A 35 10.19 -5.71 -0.07
N ALA A 36 11.02 -4.72 -0.42
CA ALA A 36 11.11 -3.46 0.31
C ALA A 36 9.79 -2.67 0.25
N GLN A 37 9.13 -2.60 -0.91
CA GLN A 37 7.83 -1.96 -1.05
C GLN A 37 6.76 -2.63 -0.18
N VAL A 38 6.74 -3.97 -0.16
CA VAL A 38 5.81 -4.73 0.70
C VAL A 38 6.11 -4.48 2.17
N ALA A 39 7.38 -4.49 2.59
CA ALA A 39 7.76 -4.20 3.98
C ALA A 39 7.33 -2.79 4.41
N MET A 40 7.50 -1.79 3.54
CA MET A 40 7.01 -0.43 3.79
C MET A 40 5.48 -0.39 3.92
N ALA A 41 4.75 -1.00 2.99
CA ALA A 41 3.28 -1.03 3.05
C ALA A 41 2.77 -1.70 4.34
N ARG A 42 3.44 -2.76 4.82
CA ARG A 42 3.09 -3.40 6.11
C ARG A 42 3.35 -2.49 7.30
N SER A 43 4.42 -1.69 7.26
CA SER A 43 4.72 -0.69 8.29
C SER A 43 3.69 0.44 8.29
N ASP A 44 3.33 0.95 7.11
CA ASP A 44 2.29 1.95 6.89
C ASP A 44 0.93 1.46 7.43
N ILE A 45 0.56 0.19 7.16
CA ILE A 45 -0.66 -0.43 7.70
C ILE A 45 -0.62 -0.46 9.23
N ALA A 46 0.47 -0.95 9.82
CA ALA A 46 0.58 -1.11 11.26
C ALA A 46 0.57 0.22 12.01
N SER A 47 1.17 1.27 11.43
CA SER A 47 1.13 2.62 11.98
C SER A 47 -0.25 3.24 11.84
N THR A 48 -0.88 3.14 10.68
CA THR A 48 -2.23 3.67 10.41
C THR A 48 -3.30 3.05 11.31
N LEU A 49 -3.25 1.73 11.52
CA LEU A 49 -4.18 1.02 12.41
C LEU A 49 -4.07 1.43 13.88
N LYS A 50 -2.93 2.00 14.29
CA LYS A 50 -2.75 2.58 15.64
C LYS A 50 -3.14 4.07 15.67
N ALA A 51 -2.80 4.81 14.61
CA ALA A 51 -3.04 6.24 14.52
C ALA A 51 -4.53 6.58 14.43
N ILE A 52 -5.31 5.83 13.65
CA ILE A 52 -6.74 6.10 13.46
C ILE A 52 -7.51 6.05 14.78
N PRO A 53 -7.50 4.95 15.57
CA PRO A 53 -8.21 4.93 16.84
C PRO A 53 -7.71 6.00 17.81
N ALA A 54 -6.37 6.20 17.89
CA ALA A 54 -5.78 7.19 18.78
C ALA A 54 -6.30 8.61 18.48
N ARG A 55 -6.36 8.98 17.20
CA ARG A 55 -6.86 10.29 16.79
C ARG A 55 -8.36 10.43 17.01
N VAL A 56 -9.14 9.39 16.70
CA VAL A 56 -10.59 9.38 16.95
C VAL A 56 -10.90 9.62 18.42
N PHE A 57 -10.20 8.95 19.33
CA PHE A 57 -10.41 9.14 20.78
C PHE A 57 -9.87 10.48 21.28
N ALA A 58 -8.74 10.96 20.76
CA ALA A 58 -8.15 12.24 21.18
C ALA A 58 -9.00 13.45 20.76
N GLU A 59 -9.59 13.40 19.57
CA GLU A 59 -10.40 14.48 19.00
C GLU A 59 -11.91 14.27 19.20
N ASN A 60 -12.33 13.19 19.89
CA ASN A 60 -13.73 12.80 20.10
C ASN A 60 -14.53 12.77 18.78
N ILE A 61 -13.95 12.18 17.75
CA ILE A 61 -14.54 12.12 16.42
C ILE A 61 -15.61 11.02 16.40
N ASP A 62 -16.79 11.31 15.87
CA ASP A 62 -17.80 10.28 15.62
C ASP A 62 -17.55 9.59 14.26
N PRO A 63 -17.14 8.30 14.24
CA PRO A 63 -16.86 7.57 13.00
C PRO A 63 -18.11 7.28 12.15
N THR A 64 -19.32 7.51 12.69
CA THR A 64 -20.59 7.34 11.97
C THR A 64 -21.06 8.62 11.29
N ALA A 65 -20.49 9.76 11.68
CA ALA A 65 -20.75 11.05 11.06
C ALA A 65 -19.97 11.22 9.74
N SER A 66 -20.16 12.38 9.10
CA SER A 66 -19.31 12.79 7.99
C SER A 66 -17.85 12.94 8.43
N ALA A 67 -16.92 12.73 7.50
CA ALA A 67 -15.50 12.94 7.75
C ALA A 67 -15.22 14.34 8.34
N PRO A 68 -14.20 14.50 9.20
CA PRO A 68 -13.86 15.78 9.79
C PRO A 68 -13.63 16.89 8.76
N THR A 69 -13.92 18.13 9.17
CA THR A 69 -13.73 19.32 8.33
C THR A 69 -12.30 19.40 7.79
N GLY A 70 -12.17 19.74 6.51
CA GLY A 70 -10.87 19.79 5.81
C GLY A 70 -10.56 18.54 4.98
N PHE A 71 -11.36 17.48 5.10
CA PHE A 71 -11.22 16.27 4.30
C PHE A 71 -12.48 16.01 3.46
N SER A 72 -12.28 15.62 2.20
CA SER A 72 -13.40 15.33 1.30
C SER A 72 -14.13 14.02 1.63
N ASN A 73 -13.46 13.08 2.31
CA ASN A 73 -14.03 11.81 2.76
C ASN A 73 -13.13 11.18 3.83
N TRP A 74 -13.60 10.10 4.45
CA TRP A 74 -12.88 9.38 5.49
C TRP A 74 -11.58 8.74 4.99
N GLY A 75 -11.51 8.30 3.73
CA GLY A 75 -10.26 7.75 3.17
C GLY A 75 -9.15 8.80 3.10
N GLU A 76 -9.48 10.04 2.73
CA GLU A 76 -8.55 11.17 2.75
C GLU A 76 -8.07 11.51 4.17
N TRP A 77 -9.01 11.52 5.12
CA TRP A 77 -8.69 11.69 6.54
C TRP A 77 -7.80 10.57 7.09
N MET A 78 -8.00 9.32 6.64
CA MET A 78 -7.16 8.17 7.04
C MET A 78 -5.74 8.26 6.47
N ILE A 79 -5.58 8.74 5.22
CA ILE A 79 -4.25 8.99 4.62
C ILE A 79 -3.47 10.01 5.45
N ASP A 80 -4.10 11.12 5.78
CA ASP A 80 -3.49 12.17 6.61
C ASP A 80 -3.15 11.66 8.00
N THR A 81 -4.10 11.01 8.67
CA THR A 81 -3.92 10.47 10.02
C THR A 81 -2.83 9.40 10.08
N GLY A 82 -2.70 8.58 9.04
CA GLY A 82 -1.65 7.57 8.93
C GLY A 82 -0.30 8.10 8.44
N GLY A 83 -0.21 9.38 8.05
CA GLY A 83 1.00 9.95 7.44
C GLY A 83 1.37 9.26 6.12
N LEU A 84 0.38 8.81 5.36
CA LEU A 84 0.57 7.95 4.20
C LEU A 84 0.94 8.76 2.95
N ASP A 85 1.87 8.22 2.16
CA ASP A 85 2.30 8.82 0.90
C ASP A 85 1.28 8.57 -0.23
N ARG A 86 0.86 9.64 -0.93
CA ARG A 86 -0.14 9.55 -2.01
C ARG A 86 0.36 8.87 -3.29
N GLY A 87 1.66 8.71 -3.46
CA GLY A 87 2.23 7.90 -4.54
C GLY A 87 2.09 6.40 -4.28
N ARG A 88 1.89 6.00 -3.02
CA ARG A 88 1.80 4.59 -2.57
C ARG A 88 0.42 4.21 -2.04
N TRP A 89 -0.43 5.18 -1.73
CA TRP A 89 -1.75 4.98 -1.15
C TRP A 89 -2.76 5.91 -1.80
N LYS A 90 -3.99 5.43 -1.95
CA LYS A 90 -5.12 6.28 -2.35
C LYS A 90 -6.34 6.01 -1.50
N ALA A 91 -7.15 7.05 -1.34
CA ALA A 91 -8.48 6.97 -0.78
C ALA A 91 -9.45 6.49 -1.86
N GLY A 92 -10.45 5.73 -1.46
CA GLY A 92 -11.57 5.37 -2.30
C GLY A 92 -12.65 4.67 -1.49
N ASN A 93 -13.62 4.10 -2.19
CA ASN A 93 -14.79 3.51 -1.56
C ASN A 93 -14.95 2.07 -2.04
N SER A 94 -15.12 1.12 -1.12
CA SER A 94 -15.17 -0.33 -1.43
C SER A 94 -16.51 -0.76 -2.02
N GLY A 95 -16.88 -0.20 -3.18
CA GLY A 95 -18.09 -0.56 -3.94
C GLY A 95 -19.43 -0.31 -3.23
N THR A 96 -19.42 0.21 -1.99
CA THR A 96 -20.60 0.52 -1.18
C THR A 96 -20.37 1.85 -0.46
N SER A 97 -21.32 2.79 -0.52
CA SER A 97 -21.22 4.18 -0.02
C SER A 97 -20.78 4.34 1.45
N ASN A 98 -20.91 3.27 2.24
CA ASN A 98 -20.75 3.30 3.70
C ASN A 98 -19.42 2.74 4.20
N ASN A 99 -18.50 2.39 3.28
CA ASN A 99 -17.19 1.83 3.64
C ASN A 99 -16.06 2.59 2.91
N PRO A 100 -15.89 3.89 3.18
CA PRO A 100 -14.70 4.61 2.75
C PRO A 100 -13.45 3.92 3.30
N GLY A 101 -12.39 3.90 2.51
CA GLY A 101 -11.17 3.24 2.90
C GLY A 101 -9.98 3.67 2.09
N ILE A 102 -8.85 3.06 2.42
CA ILE A 102 -7.57 3.30 1.79
C ILE A 102 -7.06 1.99 1.20
N GLU A 103 -6.41 2.12 0.06
CA GLU A 103 -5.79 1.00 -0.62
C GLU A 103 -4.36 1.37 -1.04
N PRO A 104 -3.43 0.40 -0.97
CA PRO A 104 -2.09 0.62 -1.47
C PRO A 104 -2.12 0.56 -2.99
N LEU A 105 -1.21 1.32 -3.60
CA LEU A 105 -0.98 1.39 -5.02
C LEU A 105 0.17 0.47 -5.41
N GLY A 106 -0.01 -0.29 -6.47
CA GLY A 106 0.99 -1.17 -7.04
C GLY A 106 0.95 -1.15 -8.56
N ASN A 107 1.88 -1.89 -9.17
CA ASN A 107 1.76 -2.20 -10.59
C ASN A 107 0.56 -3.13 -10.79
N VAL A 108 -0.31 -2.80 -11.75
CA VAL A 108 -1.43 -3.64 -12.18
C VAL A 108 -1.37 -3.76 -13.69
N VAL A 109 -1.81 -4.90 -14.21
CA VAL A 109 -2.02 -5.08 -15.64
C VAL A 109 -3.48 -4.77 -15.92
N THR A 110 -3.78 -3.86 -16.82
CA THR A 110 -5.18 -3.60 -17.20
C THR A 110 -5.75 -4.75 -18.04
N GLN A 111 -7.07 -4.79 -18.22
CA GLN A 111 -7.74 -5.72 -19.13
C GLN A 111 -7.20 -5.67 -20.58
N SER A 112 -6.58 -4.54 -20.97
CA SER A 112 -5.93 -4.34 -22.27
C SER A 112 -4.46 -4.81 -22.31
N GLY A 113 -3.94 -5.38 -21.23
CA GLY A 113 -2.55 -5.85 -21.12
C GLY A 113 -1.50 -4.76 -20.86
N SER A 114 -1.93 -3.51 -20.59
CA SER A 114 -1.00 -2.42 -20.28
C SER A 114 -0.62 -2.41 -18.80
N ASN A 115 0.66 -2.18 -18.50
CA ASN A 115 1.14 -1.96 -17.13
C ASN A 115 0.81 -0.53 -16.70
N GLN A 116 0.09 -0.39 -15.59
CA GLN A 116 -0.25 0.90 -15.00
C GLN A 116 -0.16 0.83 -13.47
N THR A 117 -0.12 1.99 -12.82
CA THR A 117 -0.30 2.06 -11.36
C THR A 117 -1.78 1.95 -11.03
N GLY A 118 -2.14 0.97 -10.20
CA GLY A 118 -3.51 0.73 -9.78
C GLY A 118 -3.59 0.34 -8.31
N GLY A 119 -4.82 0.38 -7.78
CA GLY A 119 -5.10 0.00 -6.41
C GLY A 119 -5.11 -1.51 -6.22
N CYS A 120 -4.61 -1.96 -5.06
CA CYS A 120 -4.65 -3.36 -4.67
C CYS A 120 -5.92 -3.73 -3.90
N GLY A 121 -6.95 -2.88 -3.84
CA GLY A 121 -8.17 -3.09 -3.06
C GLY A 121 -8.13 -2.45 -1.68
N HIS A 122 -9.30 -2.01 -1.20
CA HIS A 122 -9.44 -1.29 0.08
C HIS A 122 -9.20 -2.22 1.25
N ILE A 123 -8.01 -2.13 1.85
CA ILE A 123 -7.60 -3.02 2.94
C ILE A 123 -7.89 -2.46 4.32
N ILE A 124 -7.89 -1.13 4.48
CA ILE A 124 -8.31 -0.48 5.71
C ILE A 124 -9.55 0.34 5.35
N GLN A 125 -10.66 0.07 6.01
CA GLN A 125 -11.96 0.65 5.74
C GLN A 125 -12.58 1.13 7.03
N LEU A 126 -13.35 2.21 6.97
CA LEU A 126 -14.21 2.64 8.06
C LEU A 126 -15.65 2.37 7.67
N ASN A 127 -16.33 1.52 8.42
CA ASN A 127 -17.75 1.33 8.24
C ASN A 127 -18.50 2.47 8.95
N THR A 128 -19.01 3.42 8.18
CA THR A 128 -19.68 4.62 8.72
C THR A 128 -21.07 4.35 9.28
N SER A 129 -21.63 3.16 9.08
CA SER A 129 -22.91 2.77 9.69
C SER A 129 -22.73 2.21 11.11
N THR A 130 -21.61 1.54 11.37
CA THR A 130 -21.32 0.87 12.65
C THR A 130 -20.20 1.54 13.45
N GLY A 131 -19.44 2.43 12.83
CA GLY A 131 -18.27 3.07 13.44
C GLY A 131 -17.10 2.12 13.63
N ASN A 132 -17.03 1.03 12.86
CA ASN A 132 -15.97 0.04 12.96
C ASN A 132 -14.85 0.33 11.96
N LEU A 133 -13.61 0.35 12.44
CA LEU A 133 -12.43 0.30 11.59
C LEU A 133 -12.12 -1.17 11.26
N ILE A 134 -12.05 -1.48 9.97
CA ILE A 134 -11.90 -2.82 9.45
C ILE A 134 -10.57 -2.89 8.70
N PHE A 135 -9.73 -3.85 9.06
CA PHE A 135 -8.55 -4.23 8.29
C PHE A 135 -8.76 -5.61 7.72
N ASP A 136 -9.00 -5.73 6.42
CA ASP A 136 -9.22 -7.02 5.76
C ASP A 136 -8.24 -7.24 4.60
N PRO A 137 -7.14 -8.00 4.82
CA PRO A 137 -6.21 -8.39 3.77
C PRO A 137 -6.84 -9.23 2.65
N ASN A 138 -8.01 -9.85 2.87
CA ASN A 138 -8.66 -10.63 1.82
C ASN A 138 -9.20 -9.74 0.69
N GLN A 139 -9.52 -8.47 1.01
CA GLN A 139 -9.88 -7.44 0.04
C GLN A 139 -8.70 -7.02 -0.83
N ILE A 140 -7.48 -7.50 -0.54
CA ILE A 140 -6.36 -7.34 -1.47
C ILE A 140 -6.73 -8.10 -2.74
N ALA A 141 -7.06 -7.33 -3.75
CA ALA A 141 -7.44 -7.82 -5.04
C ALA A 141 -6.16 -8.37 -5.68
N ALA A 142 -6.10 -9.70 -5.79
CA ALA A 142 -5.08 -10.37 -6.58
C ALA A 142 -5.25 -10.07 -8.08
N THR A 143 -6.27 -9.30 -8.45
CA THR A 143 -6.63 -8.79 -9.77
C THR A 143 -7.23 -7.40 -9.60
N SER A 144 -6.74 -6.37 -10.30
CA SER A 144 -7.36 -5.03 -10.18
C SER A 144 -8.80 -5.09 -10.68
N THR A 145 -9.66 -4.21 -10.16
CA THR A 145 -10.94 -3.87 -10.79
C THR A 145 -10.74 -3.72 -12.31
N ASN A 146 -11.57 -4.41 -13.09
CA ASN A 146 -11.40 -4.69 -14.52
C ASN A 146 -10.44 -5.84 -14.89
N GLY A 147 -10.53 -6.99 -14.22
CA GLY A 147 -10.16 -8.31 -14.77
C GLY A 147 -8.71 -8.51 -15.20
N GLY A 148 -7.78 -7.70 -14.69
CA GLY A 148 -6.35 -7.85 -14.96
C GLY A 148 -5.62 -8.42 -13.76
N ASN A 149 -4.66 -9.30 -14.02
CA ASN A 149 -3.82 -9.92 -12.98
C ASN A 149 -3.17 -8.85 -12.10
N GLY A 150 -3.39 -8.92 -10.78
CA GLY A 150 -2.78 -8.03 -9.80
C GLY A 150 -1.28 -8.20 -9.93
N GLY A 151 -0.57 -7.09 -10.12
CA GLY A 151 0.86 -7.18 -10.33
C GLY A 151 1.57 -7.73 -9.10
N THR A 152 2.86 -8.03 -9.26
CA THR A 152 3.69 -8.72 -8.27
C THR A 152 3.57 -8.11 -6.87
N PHE A 153 3.52 -6.77 -6.74
CA PHE A 153 3.36 -6.09 -5.46
C PHE A 153 2.07 -6.49 -4.71
N CYS A 154 0.89 -6.36 -5.34
CA CYS A 154 -0.38 -6.66 -4.66
C CYS A 154 -0.46 -8.13 -4.27
N LYS A 155 0.06 -9.03 -5.12
CA LYS A 155 0.15 -10.46 -4.85
C LYS A 155 1.05 -10.76 -3.65
N THR A 156 2.29 -10.26 -3.66
CA THR A 156 3.24 -10.48 -2.57
C THR A 156 2.75 -9.84 -1.26
N LEU A 157 2.08 -8.68 -1.33
CA LEU A 157 1.46 -8.06 -0.16
C LEU A 157 0.35 -8.94 0.42
N LYS A 158 -0.52 -9.53 -0.41
CA LYS A 158 -1.56 -10.47 0.04
C LYS A 158 -0.96 -11.70 0.71
N GLU A 159 0.02 -12.33 0.06
CA GLU A 159 0.71 -13.52 0.56
C GLU A 159 1.46 -13.25 1.88
N SER A 160 1.81 -11.99 2.13
CA SER A 160 2.47 -11.58 3.36
C SER A 160 1.59 -11.74 4.60
N TYR A 161 0.26 -11.77 4.45
CA TYR A 161 -0.71 -11.94 5.54
C TYR A 161 -1.30 -13.36 5.57
N PRO A 162 -1.22 -14.10 6.69
CA PRO A 162 -1.84 -15.41 6.80
C PRO A 162 -3.38 -15.31 6.80
N SER A 163 -4.04 -16.43 6.44
CA SER A 163 -5.49 -16.58 6.53
C SER A 163 -6.00 -16.24 7.94
N GLY A 164 -7.01 -15.38 8.04
CA GLY A 164 -7.56 -14.93 9.33
C GLY A 164 -6.92 -13.68 9.93
N SER A 165 -6.08 -12.97 9.17
CA SER A 165 -5.48 -11.69 9.61
C SER A 165 -6.47 -10.50 9.67
N ASN A 166 -7.75 -10.71 9.39
CA ASN A 166 -8.77 -9.66 9.44
C ASN A 166 -8.92 -9.13 10.87
N ARG A 167 -9.02 -7.81 11.04
CA ARG A 167 -9.23 -7.15 12.33
C ARG A 167 -10.37 -6.15 12.23
N ILE A 168 -11.23 -6.15 13.23
CA ILE A 168 -12.30 -5.16 13.40
C ILE A 168 -12.04 -4.46 14.73
N ILE A 169 -11.98 -3.13 14.69
CA ILE A 169 -11.73 -2.27 15.84
C ILE A 169 -12.95 -1.35 15.98
N PRO A 170 -13.77 -1.50 17.04
CA PRO A 170 -14.89 -0.60 17.27
C PRO A 170 -14.37 0.78 17.69
N LEU A 171 -14.75 1.81 16.95
CA LEU A 171 -14.40 3.21 17.23
C LEU A 171 -15.58 4.01 17.77
N ALA A 172 -16.80 3.61 17.45
CA ALA A 172 -17.98 4.19 18.08
C ALA A 172 -17.98 3.84 19.56
N THR A 173 -17.95 4.86 20.42
CA THR A 173 -18.21 4.66 21.85
C THR A 173 -19.62 4.09 21.96
N THR A 174 -19.75 2.88 22.51
CA THR A 174 -21.06 2.33 22.85
C THR A 174 -21.60 3.14 24.04
N GLY A 175 -22.09 4.36 23.81
CA GLY A 175 -22.92 5.16 24.72
C GLY A 175 -22.43 5.42 26.15
N ALA A 176 -21.17 5.14 26.52
CA ALA A 176 -20.78 4.97 27.92
C ALA A 176 -19.97 6.11 28.55
N VAL A 177 -19.71 7.23 27.86
CA VAL A 177 -19.12 8.40 28.53
C VAL A 177 -19.83 9.67 28.08
N LYS A 178 -21.01 9.87 28.65
CA LYS A 178 -21.53 11.23 28.88
C LYS A 178 -20.90 11.68 30.20
N PHE A 179 -20.10 12.74 30.15
CA PHE A 179 -19.75 13.49 31.36
C PHE A 179 -20.99 14.21 31.88
#